data_AF-A0A6M1TBZ8-F1
#
_entry.id   AF-A0A6M1TBZ8-F1
#
_cell.length_a   1.000
_cell.length_b   1.000
_cell.length_c   1.000
_cell.angle_alpha   90.00
_cell.angle_beta   90.00
_cell.angle_gamma   90.00
#
_symmetry.space_group_name_H-M   'P 1'
#
loop_
_entity.id
_entity.type
_entity.pdbx_description
1 polymer ?
#
loop_
_entity_poly.entity_id
_entity_poly.type
_entity_poly.pdbx_seq_one_letter_code
_entity_poly.pdbx_strand_id
1 'polypeptide(L)'
;MGQLADNKQKQLVNKLIPLLHKLNFANIWVKKHPEYPNPPSSKYIVDDYNPNLVAEKDGTDYYFEFINEYDLNETISNTALQKMVEASNSKWDVTIVIAIEYGRTEEINKLYSHFNISPSQVWEL
;
A
#
# COMPACT_ATOMS: atom_id res chain seq x y z
N MET A 1 -6.06 19.53 -9.62
CA MET A 1 -5.55 18.48 -8.71
C MET A 1 -6.01 17.06 -9.11
N GLY A 2 -6.53 16.79 -10.32
CA GLY A 2 -7.08 15.47 -10.68
C GLY A 2 -6.12 14.47 -11.35
N GLN A 3 -5.12 14.92 -12.12
CA GLN A 3 -4.31 14.02 -12.97
C GLN A 3 -3.30 13.13 -12.20
N LEU A 4 -2.73 13.61 -11.10
CA LEU A 4 -1.72 12.87 -10.32
C LEU A 4 -2.33 11.69 -9.55
N ALA A 5 -3.51 11.89 -8.96
CA ALA A 5 -4.26 10.82 -8.30
C ALA A 5 -4.75 9.77 -9.31
N ASP A 6 -5.21 10.21 -10.49
CA ASP A 6 -5.64 9.33 -11.58
C ASP A 6 -4.48 8.49 -12.14
N ASN A 7 -3.28 9.06 -12.28
CA ASN A 7 -2.10 8.33 -12.76
C ASN A 7 -1.60 7.31 -11.72
N LYS A 8 -1.55 7.67 -10.44
CA LYS A 8 -1.21 6.73 -9.36
C LYS A 8 -2.20 5.57 -9.31
N GLN A 9 -3.51 5.83 -9.40
CA GLN A 9 -4.53 4.77 -9.45
C GLN A 9 -4.39 3.86 -10.69
N LYS A 10 -4.15 4.43 -11.87
CA LYS A 10 -3.91 3.65 -13.09
C LYS A 10 -2.67 2.75 -12.98
N GLN A 11 -1.58 3.26 -12.40
CA GLN A 11 -0.38 2.45 -12.19
C GLN A 11 -0.62 1.33 -11.17
N LEU A 12 -1.32 1.62 -10.07
CA LEU A 12 -1.75 0.65 -9.07
C LEU A 12 -2.54 -0.51 -9.70
N VAL A 13 -3.50 -0.18 -10.55
CA VAL A 13 -4.38 -1.17 -11.20
C VAL A 13 -3.64 -1.97 -12.27
N ASN A 14 -2.80 -1.32 -13.09
CA ASN A 14 -2.15 -2.00 -14.21
C ASN A 14 -0.91 -2.82 -13.80
N LYS A 15 -0.23 -2.46 -12.71
CA LYS A 15 0.98 -3.17 -12.26
C LYS A 15 0.72 -4.09 -11.08
N LEU A 16 0.17 -3.53 -9.99
CA LEU A 16 0.07 -4.26 -8.73
C LEU A 16 -1.03 -5.32 -8.76
N ILE A 17 -2.23 -5.01 -9.26
CA ILE A 17 -3.34 -5.98 -9.23
C ILE A 17 -3.06 -7.28 -10.02
N PRO A 18 -2.50 -7.24 -11.25
CA PRO A 18 -2.11 -8.46 -11.95
C PRO A 18 -1.08 -9.30 -11.19
N LEU A 19 -0.15 -8.65 -10.47
CA LEU A 19 0.81 -9.34 -9.62
C LEU A 19 0.12 -10.00 -8.42
N LEU A 20 -0.81 -9.30 -7.77
CA LEU A 20 -1.59 -9.85 -6.65
C LEU A 20 -2.37 -11.10 -7.07
N HIS A 21 -3.01 -11.07 -8.26
CA HIS A 21 -3.66 -12.26 -8.80
C HIS A 21 -2.70 -13.42 -9.02
N LYS A 22 -1.51 -13.17 -9.59
CA LYS A 22 -0.47 -14.21 -9.77
C LYS A 22 0.04 -14.78 -8.45
N LEU A 23 0.02 -13.98 -7.39
CA LEU A 23 0.46 -14.36 -6.04
C LEU A 23 -0.67 -14.95 -5.18
N ASN A 24 -1.83 -15.25 -5.79
CA ASN A 24 -3.02 -15.84 -5.15
C ASN A 24 -3.62 -14.99 -4.03
N PHE A 25 -3.55 -13.67 -4.15
CA PHE A 25 -4.37 -12.79 -3.31
C PHE A 25 -5.85 -12.89 -3.74
N ALA A 26 -6.72 -12.88 -2.73
CA ALA A 26 -8.17 -12.88 -2.86
C ALA A 26 -8.75 -11.54 -2.36
N ASN A 27 -10.06 -11.35 -2.56
CA ASN A 27 -10.82 -10.22 -2.01
C ASN A 27 -10.13 -8.85 -2.22
N ILE A 28 -9.78 -8.53 -3.47
CA ILE A 28 -9.09 -7.26 -3.79
C ILE A 28 -10.10 -6.11 -3.78
N TRP A 29 -9.87 -5.13 -2.89
CA TRP A 29 -10.63 -3.91 -2.78
C TRP A 29 -9.79 -2.71 -3.20
N VAL A 30 -10.37 -1.80 -3.98
CA VAL A 30 -9.69 -0.57 -4.42
C VAL A 30 -10.61 0.62 -4.20
N LYS A 31 -10.16 1.56 -3.37
CA LYS A 31 -10.92 2.75 -2.99
C LYS A 31 -11.15 3.64 -4.23
N LYS A 32 -12.42 3.98 -4.47
CA LYS A 32 -12.87 4.86 -5.57
C LYS A 32 -12.48 4.37 -6.97
N HIS A 33 -12.33 3.06 -7.19
CA HIS A 33 -12.12 2.50 -8.52
C HIS A 33 -13.43 1.99 -9.14
N PRO A 34 -13.68 2.17 -10.44
CA PRO A 34 -14.93 1.71 -11.08
C PRO A 34 -15.07 0.19 -11.18
N GLU A 35 -13.96 -0.54 -11.34
CA GLU A 35 -13.98 -2.00 -11.59
C GLU A 35 -13.79 -2.86 -10.35
N TYR A 36 -13.37 -2.28 -9.22
CA TYR A 36 -13.10 -3.01 -7.98
C TYR A 36 -14.00 -2.50 -6.85
N PRO A 37 -14.48 -3.39 -5.97
CA PRO A 37 -15.29 -2.97 -4.84
C PRO A 37 -14.49 -2.07 -3.90
N ASN A 38 -15.18 -1.13 -3.25
CA ASN A 38 -14.58 -0.37 -2.15
C ASN A 38 -14.32 -1.29 -0.94
N PRO A 39 -13.28 -1.01 -0.14
CA PRO A 39 -13.05 -1.75 1.10
C PRO A 39 -14.26 -1.61 2.05
N PRO A 40 -14.72 -2.70 2.69
CA PRO A 40 -15.76 -2.61 3.71
C PRO A 40 -15.24 -1.85 4.94
N SER A 41 -16.15 -1.33 5.76
CA SER A 41 -15.78 -0.48 6.91
C SER A 41 -14.85 -1.16 7.91
N SER A 42 -14.90 -2.49 8.03
CA SER A 42 -14.02 -3.29 8.86
C SER A 42 -12.55 -3.26 8.43
N LYS A 43 -12.26 -2.84 7.19
CA LYS A 43 -10.90 -2.72 6.63
C LYS A 43 -10.34 -1.30 6.75
N TYR A 44 -10.94 -0.42 7.56
CA TYR A 44 -10.34 0.86 7.88
C TYR A 44 -9.53 0.76 9.19
N ILE A 45 -8.26 1.18 9.15
CA ILE A 45 -7.31 1.11 10.26
C ILE A 45 -7.36 2.38 11.11
N VAL A 46 -7.22 3.56 10.47
CA VAL A 46 -7.33 4.87 11.12
C VAL A 46 -8.31 5.75 10.34
N ASP A 47 -9.04 6.62 11.01
CA ASP A 47 -10.09 7.43 10.38
C ASP A 47 -9.53 8.39 9.31
N ASP A 48 -8.31 8.89 9.53
CA ASP A 48 -7.70 9.94 8.71
C ASP A 48 -7.01 9.43 7.44
N TYR A 49 -6.60 8.15 7.41
CA TYR A 49 -5.80 7.61 6.31
C TYR A 49 -5.96 6.10 6.17
N ASN A 50 -6.31 5.67 4.96
CA ASN A 50 -6.37 4.26 4.61
C ASN A 50 -5.86 4.09 3.18
N PRO A 51 -5.07 3.04 2.89
CA PRO A 51 -4.47 2.86 1.59
C PRO A 51 -5.53 2.62 0.54
N ASN A 52 -5.16 2.92 -0.70
CA ASN A 52 -6.11 2.82 -1.81
C ASN A 52 -6.40 1.38 -2.19
N LEU A 53 -5.56 0.42 -1.80
CA LEU A 53 -5.73 -0.99 -2.11
C LEU A 53 -5.57 -1.87 -0.86
N VAL A 54 -6.51 -2.80 -0.71
CA VAL A 54 -6.48 -3.85 0.32
C VAL A 54 -6.74 -5.18 -0.38
N ALA A 55 -6.01 -6.23 -0.02
CA ALA A 55 -6.23 -7.58 -0.52
C ALA A 55 -5.98 -8.60 0.59
N GLU A 56 -6.61 -9.76 0.50
CA GLU A 56 -6.50 -10.82 1.50
C GLU A 56 -5.64 -11.96 0.97
N LYS A 57 -4.82 -12.57 1.83
CA LYS A 57 -4.11 -13.79 1.52
C LYS A 57 -3.94 -14.64 2.76
N ASP A 58 -4.31 -15.91 2.66
CA ASP A 58 -4.19 -16.89 3.74
C ASP A 58 -4.84 -16.41 5.06
N GLY A 59 -5.97 -15.69 4.96
CA GLY A 59 -6.70 -15.11 6.10
C GLY A 59 -6.10 -13.83 6.68
N THR A 60 -4.98 -13.34 6.13
CA THR A 60 -4.33 -12.09 6.53
C THR A 60 -4.70 -10.94 5.57
N ASP A 61 -4.98 -9.77 6.12
CA ASP A 61 -5.21 -8.57 5.32
C ASP A 61 -3.90 -7.86 4.98
N TYR A 62 -3.71 -7.56 3.69
CA TYR A 62 -2.59 -6.81 3.18
C TYR A 62 -3.04 -5.47 2.65
N TYR A 63 -2.39 -4.42 3.11
CA TYR A 63 -2.70 -3.03 2.79
C TYR A 63 -1.55 -2.46 1.96
N PHE A 64 -1.84 -2.01 0.76
CA PHE A 64 -0.81 -1.61 -0.19
C PHE A 64 -0.79 -0.11 -0.39
N GLU A 65 0.34 0.50 -0.04
CA GLU A 65 0.64 1.87 -0.43
C GLU A 65 1.57 1.85 -1.64
N PHE A 66 1.14 2.45 -2.74
CA PHE A 66 1.93 2.54 -3.96
C PHE A 66 2.62 3.89 -4.05
N ILE A 67 3.94 3.87 -4.25
CA ILE A 67 4.79 5.04 -4.34
C ILE A 67 5.67 4.99 -5.58
N ASN A 68 5.98 6.15 -6.12
CA ASN A 68 7.00 6.30 -7.14
C ASN A 68 8.31 6.77 -6.47
N GLU A 69 9.49 6.35 -6.94
CA GLU A 69 10.78 6.78 -6.40
C GLU A 69 10.91 8.31 -6.26
N TYR A 70 10.31 9.09 -7.17
CA TYR A 70 10.34 10.55 -7.15
C TYR A 70 9.51 11.16 -6.01
N ASP A 71 8.55 10.41 -5.47
CA ASP A 71 7.65 10.82 -4.37
C ASP A 71 8.13 10.32 -3.00
N LEU A 72 9.35 9.75 -2.93
CA LEU A 72 9.87 9.12 -1.72
C LEU A 72 9.89 10.08 -0.52
N ASN A 73 10.36 11.31 -0.72
CA ASN A 73 10.44 12.30 0.36
C ASN A 73 9.06 12.74 0.86
N GLU A 74 8.07 12.85 -0.04
CA GLU A 74 6.69 13.15 0.33
C GLU A 74 6.10 12.02 1.15
N THR A 75 6.33 10.78 0.71
CA THR A 75 5.89 9.55 1.40
C THR A 75 6.46 9.49 2.82
N ILE A 76 7.77 9.68 2.97
CA ILE A 76 8.45 9.69 4.29
C ILE A 76 7.92 10.82 5.18
N SER A 77 7.54 11.95 4.60
CA SER A 77 6.97 13.07 5.35
C SER A 77 5.48 12.88 5.71
N ASN A 78 4.84 11.81 5.21
CA ASN A 78 3.42 11.55 5.44
C ASN A 78 3.18 10.95 6.83
N THR A 79 2.88 11.83 7.79
CA THR A 79 2.56 11.44 9.17
C THR A 79 1.33 10.53 9.30
N ALA A 80 0.41 10.55 8.34
CA ALA A 80 -0.77 9.69 8.39
C ALA A 80 -0.45 8.25 7.96
N LEU A 81 0.44 8.08 6.97
CA LEU A 81 1.03 6.78 6.61
C LEU A 81 1.84 6.19 7.78
N GLN A 82 2.67 7.01 8.43
CA GLN A 82 3.41 6.60 9.63
C GLN A 82 2.47 6.06 10.73
N LYS A 83 1.43 6.82 11.09
CA LYS A 83 0.44 6.41 12.09
C LYS A 83 -0.27 5.11 11.72
N MET A 84 -0.56 4.91 10.43
CA MET A 84 -1.19 3.69 9.97
C MET A 84 -0.27 2.47 10.11
N VAL A 85 1.02 2.61 9.75
CA VAL A 85 2.02 1.54 9.93
C VAL A 85 2.19 1.20 11.43
N GLU A 86 2.23 2.21 12.29
CA GLU A 86 2.28 2.00 13.74
C GLU A 86 1.02 1.30 14.26
N ALA A 87 -0.17 1.75 13.83
CA ALA A 87 -1.44 1.16 14.21
C ALA A 87 -1.61 -0.28 13.70
N SER A 88 -1.15 -0.58 12.48
CA SER A 88 -1.21 -1.93 11.91
C SER A 88 -0.34 -2.90 12.68
N ASN A 89 0.85 -2.48 13.15
CA ASN A 89 1.74 -3.33 13.95
C ASN A 89 1.14 -3.72 15.31
N SER A 90 0.08 -3.03 15.75
CA SER A 90 -0.66 -3.34 16.98
C SER A 90 -1.91 -4.20 16.76
N LYS A 91 -2.35 -4.38 15.50
CA LYS A 91 -3.47 -5.27 15.13
C LYS A 91 -2.91 -6.63 14.74
N TRP A 92 -3.54 -7.69 15.24
CA TRP A 92 -2.98 -9.05 15.21
C TRP A 92 -2.85 -9.67 13.80
N ASP A 93 -3.68 -9.29 12.83
CA ASP A 93 -3.77 -9.99 11.52
C ASP A 93 -3.70 -9.05 10.30
N VAL A 94 -2.85 -8.02 10.33
CA VAL A 94 -2.67 -7.08 9.19
C VAL A 94 -1.20 -6.90 8.81
N THR A 95 -0.92 -6.78 7.52
CA THR A 95 0.41 -6.45 6.99
C THR A 95 0.33 -5.24 6.07
N ILE A 96 1.08 -4.18 6.37
CA ILE A 96 1.27 -3.09 5.41
C ILE A 96 2.38 -3.47 4.44
N VAL A 97 2.16 -3.22 3.15
CA VAL A 97 3.13 -3.38 2.08
C VAL A 97 3.30 -2.04 1.37
N ILE A 98 4.54 -1.56 1.29
CA ILE A 98 4.89 -0.38 0.50
C ILE A 98 5.42 -0.87 -0.85
N ALA A 99 4.65 -0.66 -1.91
CA ALA A 99 5.02 -1.02 -3.27
C ALA A 99 5.66 0.19 -3.96
N ILE A 100 6.93 0.09 -4.37
CA ILE A 100 7.70 1.16 -5.00
C ILE A 100 7.98 0.87 -6.48
N GLU A 101 7.68 1.86 -7.33
CA GLU A 101 8.09 1.86 -8.73
C GLU A 101 9.54 2.36 -8.84
N TYR A 102 10.42 1.55 -9.45
CA TYR A 102 11.87 1.83 -9.62
C TYR A 102 12.67 1.95 -8.31
N GLY A 103 12.31 1.19 -7.27
CA GLY A 103 13.00 1.25 -5.98
C GLY A 103 14.41 0.67 -6.03
N ARG A 104 15.45 1.51 -6.14
CA ARG A 104 16.82 1.02 -5.95
C ARG A 104 17.03 0.65 -4.48
N THR A 105 18.09 -0.12 -4.23
CA THR A 105 18.39 -0.65 -2.88
C THR A 105 18.46 0.45 -1.82
N GLU A 106 18.94 1.65 -2.15
CA GLU A 106 19.03 2.76 -1.21
C GLU A 106 17.63 3.28 -0.80
N GLU A 107 16.71 3.43 -1.74
CA GLU A 107 15.35 3.89 -1.51
C GLU A 107 14.55 2.86 -0.71
N ILE A 108 14.69 1.58 -1.04
CA ILE A 108 14.11 0.47 -0.27
C ILE A 108 14.63 0.51 1.18
N ASN A 109 15.93 0.72 1.36
CA ASN A 109 16.55 0.80 2.69
C ASN A 109 16.03 1.98 3.51
N LYS A 110 15.81 3.14 2.86
CA LYS A 110 15.22 4.32 3.51
C LYS A 110 13.82 4.03 4.01
N LEU A 111 12.98 3.36 3.21
CA LEU A 111 11.59 3.08 3.56
C LEU A 111 11.48 2.16 4.77
N TYR A 112 12.11 0.99 4.73
CA TYR A 112 11.95 0.06 5.85
C TYR A 112 12.59 0.59 7.14
N SER A 113 13.69 1.35 7.03
CA SER A 113 14.36 1.96 8.19
C SER A 113 13.51 3.08 8.80
N HIS A 114 12.88 3.92 7.96
CA HIS A 114 12.04 5.02 8.43
C HIS A 114 10.74 4.53 9.08
N PHE A 115 10.01 3.66 8.39
CA PHE A 115 8.73 3.14 8.86
C PHE A 115 8.86 1.99 9.86
N ASN A 116 10.09 1.53 10.13
CA ASN A 116 10.39 0.40 11.02
C ASN A 116 9.58 -0.86 10.66
N ILE A 117 9.60 -1.23 9.38
CA ILE A 117 8.92 -2.41 8.83
C ILE A 117 9.94 -3.45 8.34
N SER A 118 9.49 -4.69 8.10
CA SER A 118 10.34 -5.73 7.52
C SER A 118 10.70 -5.40 6.06
N PRO A 119 11.92 -5.73 5.57
CA PRO A 119 12.24 -5.62 4.14
C PRO A 119 11.26 -6.38 3.24
N SER A 120 10.66 -7.48 3.72
CA SER A 120 9.63 -8.24 2.98
C SER A 120 8.31 -7.47 2.79
N GLN A 121 8.12 -6.36 3.48
CA GLN A 121 6.99 -5.44 3.36
C GLN A 121 7.27 -4.28 2.39
N VAL A 122 8.45 -4.23 1.76
CA VAL A 122 8.74 -3.27 0.69
C VAL A 122 8.91 -4.05 -0.62
N TRP A 123 8.02 -3.80 -1.59
CA TRP A 123 7.99 -4.53 -2.85
C TRP A 123 8.41 -3.62 -4.01
N GLU A 124 9.39 -4.06 -4.79
CA GLU A 124 9.74 -3.42 -6.06
C GLU A 124 8.83 -3.94 -7.17
N LEU A 125 8.22 -3.04 -7.96
CA LEU A 125 7.29 -3.34 -9.06
C LEU A 125 7.85 -3.09 -10.46
#